data_AF-A0AB74DZA3-F1
#
_entry.id   AF-A0AB74DZA3-F1
#
_cell.length_a   1.000
_cell.length_b   1.000
_cell.length_c   1.000
_cell.angle_alpha   90.00
_cell.angle_beta   90.00
_cell.angle_gamma   90.00
#
_symmetry.space_group_name_H-M   'P 1'
#
loop_
_entity.id
_entity.type
_entity.pdbx_description
1 polymer ?
#
loop_
_entity_poly.entity_id
_entity_poly.type
_entity_poly.pdbx_seq_one_letter_code
_entity_poly.pdbx_strand_id
1 'polypeptide(L)'
;MNASSKRKIISQSEISKKIAVMNEEMQGFWANNSWDIRKCPHPSAIELSKNPALRNRWVRFERVKNLWLRTELKYFYFYHLNNGIWNAKTVWIRKGTVINKMLDFLDLKYPSITSITEVPIEKAMTEYRTY
;
A
#
# COMPACT_ATOMS: atom_id res chain seq x y z
N MET A 1 7.01 -31.72 -1.73
CA MET A 1 5.78 -31.20 -1.11
C MET A 1 6.17 -30.23 0.00
N ASN A 2 5.68 -28.99 -0.14
CA ASN A 2 5.80 -27.75 0.63
C ASN A 2 6.54 -27.77 1.99
N ALA A 3 7.71 -27.12 2.01
CA ALA A 3 8.19 -26.42 3.19
C ALA A 3 7.28 -25.20 3.40
N SER A 4 6.20 -25.39 4.18
CA SER A 4 5.44 -24.29 4.75
C SER A 4 6.41 -23.50 5.65
N SER A 5 6.99 -22.44 5.09
CA SER A 5 7.72 -21.45 5.86
C SER A 5 6.77 -20.92 6.92
N LYS A 6 6.90 -21.41 8.16
CA LYS A 6 6.24 -20.86 9.34
C LYS A 6 6.61 -19.38 9.40
N ARG A 7 5.75 -18.51 8.84
CA ARG A 7 5.90 -17.07 9.02
C ARG A 7 5.85 -16.83 10.51
N LYS A 8 6.93 -16.30 11.07
CA LYS A 8 6.94 -15.84 12.46
C LYS A 8 5.81 -14.82 12.60
N ILE A 9 4.87 -15.10 13.49
CA ILE A 9 3.90 -14.12 13.97
C ILE A 9 4.76 -13.01 14.60
N ILE A 10 4.79 -11.86 13.94
CA ILE A 10 5.57 -10.71 14.40
C ILE A 10 4.87 -10.18 15.65
N SER A 11 5.62 -9.93 16.72
CA SER A 11 5.04 -9.38 17.94
C SER A 11 4.51 -7.96 17.71
N GLN A 12 3.48 -7.56 18.45
CA GLN A 12 2.88 -6.22 18.32
C GLN A 12 3.91 -5.09 18.56
N SER A 13 4.94 -5.33 19.38
CA SER A 13 6.04 -4.39 19.61
C SER A 13 6.96 -4.25 18.40
N GLU A 14 7.23 -5.32 17.67
CA GLU A 14 7.98 -5.28 16.41
C GLU A 14 7.20 -4.60 15.29
N ILE A 15 5.87 -4.80 15.21
CA ILE A 15 5.00 -4.09 14.27
C ILE A 15 5.03 -2.59 14.55
N SER A 16 4.92 -2.21 15.82
CA SER A 16 4.96 -0.80 16.25
C SER A 16 6.30 -0.13 15.89
N LYS A 17 7.43 -0.83 16.08
CA LYS A 17 8.76 -0.33 15.67
C LYS A 17 8.85 -0.15 14.16
N LYS A 18 8.36 -1.10 13.36
CA LYS A 18 8.35 -0.97 11.90
C LYS A 18 7.52 0.23 11.45
N ILE A 19 6.36 0.44 12.06
CA ILE A 19 5.50 1.58 11.75
C ILE A 19 6.19 2.91 12.08
N ALA A 20 6.92 2.98 13.19
CA ALA A 20 7.69 4.18 13.54
C ALA A 20 8.74 4.48 12.45
N VAL A 21 9.53 3.48 12.05
CA VAL A 21 10.52 3.62 10.96
C VAL A 21 9.87 4.05 9.64
N MET A 22 8.74 3.42 9.27
CA MET A 22 8.00 3.81 8.05
C MET A 22 7.55 5.27 8.10
N ASN A 23 7.06 5.74 9.24
CA ASN A 23 6.62 7.13 9.40
C ASN A 23 7.80 8.10 9.40
N GLU A 24 8.95 7.71 9.97
CA GLU A 24 10.18 8.50 9.93
C GLU A 24 10.66 8.73 8.49
N GLU A 25 10.55 7.72 7.61
CA GLU A 25 10.90 7.86 6.20
C GLU A 25 9.84 8.65 5.39
N MET A 26 8.56 8.47 5.70
CA MET A 26 7.45 9.10 4.98
C MET A 26 7.19 10.55 5.43
N GLN A 27 8.16 11.44 5.21
CA GLN A 27 8.03 12.86 5.53
C GLN A 27 7.49 13.71 4.36
N GLY A 28 7.10 14.95 4.67
CA GLY A 28 6.70 15.95 3.68
C GLY A 28 5.49 15.50 2.84
N PHE A 29 5.66 15.43 1.52
CA PHE A 29 4.59 15.00 0.62
C PHE A 29 4.03 13.62 0.99
N TRP A 30 4.91 12.69 1.38
CA TRP A 30 4.58 11.29 1.65
C TRP A 30 3.83 11.07 2.98
N ALA A 31 3.89 12.04 3.89
CA ALA A 31 3.16 11.99 5.16
C ALA A 31 1.64 12.00 4.93
N ASN A 32 1.18 12.69 3.89
CA ASN A 32 -0.24 12.87 3.59
C ASN A 32 -0.94 11.55 3.24
N ASN A 33 -2.22 11.43 3.61
CA ASN A 33 -3.07 10.30 3.23
C ASN A 33 -3.65 10.42 1.81
N SER A 34 -3.41 11.55 1.14
CA SER A 34 -3.86 11.82 -0.22
C SER A 34 -2.70 12.41 -1.03
N TRP A 35 -2.28 11.69 -2.06
CA TRP A 35 -1.16 12.08 -2.91
C TRP A 35 -1.64 12.59 -4.27
N ASP A 36 -1.53 13.89 -4.50
CA ASP A 36 -1.74 14.53 -5.80
C ASP A 36 -0.47 14.41 -6.64
N ILE A 37 -0.59 13.80 -7.82
CA ILE A 37 0.54 13.61 -8.74
C ILE A 37 1.23 14.94 -9.11
N ARG A 38 0.49 16.05 -9.16
CA ARG A 38 1.02 17.38 -9.53
C ARG A 38 1.91 18.00 -8.45
N LYS A 39 1.78 17.53 -7.21
CA LYS A 39 2.56 17.99 -6.05
C LYS A 39 3.65 16.99 -5.66
N CYS A 40 3.72 15.86 -6.36
CA CYS A 40 4.67 14.80 -6.06
C CYS A 40 6.08 15.22 -6.51
N PRO A 41 7.09 15.16 -5.63
CA PRO A 41 8.45 15.56 -5.98
C PRO A 41 9.19 14.54 -6.86
N HIS A 42 8.64 13.34 -7.04
CA HIS A 42 9.31 12.28 -7.77
C HIS A 42 9.42 12.59 -9.28
N PRO A 43 10.59 12.43 -9.94
CA PRO A 43 10.79 12.81 -11.35
C PRO A 43 9.76 12.22 -12.31
N SER A 44 9.45 10.92 -12.16
CA SER A 44 8.45 10.26 -13.02
C SER A 44 7.02 10.77 -12.80
N ALA A 45 6.72 11.35 -11.64
CA ALA A 45 5.44 11.98 -11.36
C ALA A 45 5.38 13.39 -11.98
N ILE A 46 6.47 14.16 -11.90
CA ILE A 46 6.59 15.47 -12.55
C ILE A 46 6.38 15.31 -14.05
N GLU A 47 7.04 14.35 -14.69
CA GLU A 47 6.87 14.06 -16.12
C GLU A 47 5.43 13.68 -16.46
N LEU A 48 4.85 12.72 -15.72
CA LEU A 48 3.49 12.25 -15.99
C LEU A 48 2.43 13.33 -15.75
N SER A 49 2.65 14.23 -14.79
CA SER A 49 1.72 15.31 -14.46
C SER A 49 1.51 16.32 -15.60
N LYS A 50 2.47 16.41 -16.54
CA LYS A 50 2.39 17.28 -17.73
C LYS A 50 1.41 16.75 -18.78
N ASN A 51 0.99 15.48 -18.70
CA ASN A 51 0.08 14.90 -19.68
C ASN A 51 -1.35 15.46 -19.49
N PRO A 52 -1.91 16.21 -20.46
CA PRO A 52 -3.23 16.80 -20.35
C PRO A 52 -4.37 15.76 -20.28
N ALA A 53 -4.15 14.56 -20.82
CA ALA A 53 -5.13 13.47 -20.80
C ALA A 53 -5.19 12.72 -19.45
N LEU A 54 -4.39 13.12 -18.46
CA LEU A 54 -4.35 12.45 -17.17
C LEU A 54 -5.62 12.72 -16.34
N ARG A 55 -6.49 11.69 -16.30
CA ARG A 55 -7.74 11.70 -15.52
C ARG A 55 -7.52 11.37 -14.04
N ASN A 56 -6.75 10.31 -13.75
CA ASN A 56 -6.47 9.88 -12.38
C ASN A 56 -5.25 10.62 -11.83
N ARG A 57 -5.49 11.51 -10.87
CA ARG A 57 -4.45 12.39 -10.30
C ARG A 57 -4.17 12.14 -8.83
N TRP A 58 -5.01 11.34 -8.18
CA TRP A 58 -4.99 11.15 -6.74
C TRP A 58 -4.81 9.69 -6.39
N VAL A 59 -3.91 9.42 -5.45
CA VAL A 59 -3.94 8.19 -4.64
C VAL A 59 -4.48 8.57 -3.28
N ARG A 60 -5.61 7.97 -2.87
CA ARG A 60 -6.30 8.27 -1.62
C ARG A 60 -6.26 7.05 -0.71
N PHE A 61 -5.48 7.13 0.36
CA PHE A 61 -5.33 6.06 1.34
C PHE A 61 -6.43 6.09 2.42
N GLU A 62 -7.19 7.19 2.52
CA GLU A 62 -8.28 7.36 3.49
C GLU A 62 -9.39 6.31 3.37
N ARG A 63 -9.53 5.68 2.20
CA ARG A 63 -10.50 4.60 1.96
C ARG A 63 -10.21 3.34 2.78
N VAL A 64 -8.95 3.13 3.16
CA VAL A 64 -8.51 1.97 3.94
C VAL A 64 -8.86 2.22 5.40
N LYS A 65 -9.87 1.54 5.95
CA LYS A 65 -10.34 1.83 7.31
C LYS A 65 -9.34 1.39 8.38
N ASN A 66 -8.68 0.26 8.15
CA ASN A 66 -7.62 -0.21 9.03
C ASN A 66 -6.37 0.69 8.94
N LEU A 67 -6.08 1.40 10.03
CA LEU A 67 -4.97 2.39 10.09
C LEU A 67 -3.59 1.75 9.91
N TRP A 68 -3.41 0.51 10.36
CA TRP A 68 -2.15 -0.20 10.24
C TRP A 68 -1.89 -0.60 8.79
N LEU A 69 -2.89 -1.23 8.16
CA LEU A 69 -2.82 -1.59 6.73
C LEU A 69 -2.67 -0.36 5.84
N ARG A 70 -3.32 0.76 6.20
CA ARG A 70 -3.17 2.04 5.51
C ARG A 70 -1.71 2.50 5.52
N THR A 71 -1.05 2.40 6.68
CA THR A 71 0.35 2.83 6.84
C THR A 71 1.30 1.93 6.07
N GLU A 72 1.14 0.60 6.18
CA GLU A 72 1.93 -0.36 5.42
C GLU A 72 1.75 -0.18 3.92
N LEU A 73 0.52 0.07 3.47
CA LEU A 73 0.23 0.30 2.06
C LEU A 73 0.89 1.58 1.57
N LYS A 74 0.73 2.69 2.31
CA LYS A 74 1.36 3.97 1.97
C LYS A 74 2.88 3.80 1.82
N TYR A 75 3.50 3.11 2.78
CA TYR A 75 4.93 2.80 2.75
C TYR A 75 5.31 1.91 1.56
N PHE A 76 4.52 0.88 1.27
CA PHE A 76 4.76 -0.02 0.13
C PHE A 76 4.80 0.74 -1.20
N TYR A 77 3.88 1.68 -1.42
CA TYR A 77 3.90 2.55 -2.60
C TYR A 77 5.10 3.50 -2.62
N PHE A 78 5.41 4.13 -1.48
CA PHE A 78 6.57 5.01 -1.32
C PHE A 78 7.88 4.28 -1.65
N TYR A 79 8.10 3.11 -1.05
CA TYR A 79 9.29 2.30 -1.23
C TYR A 79 9.47 1.89 -2.70
N HIS A 80 8.41 1.35 -3.32
CA HIS A 80 8.50 0.88 -4.70
C HIS A 80 8.74 2.01 -5.70
N LEU A 81 8.16 3.18 -5.45
CA LEU A 81 8.35 4.35 -6.30
C LEU A 81 9.78 4.90 -6.16
N ASN A 82 10.24 5.17 -4.94
CA ASN A 82 11.54 5.81 -4.71
C ASN A 82 12.74 4.89 -4.98
N ASN A 83 12.56 3.57 -4.92
CA ASN A 83 13.58 2.61 -5.33
C ASN A 83 13.54 2.26 -6.83
N GLY A 84 12.73 2.98 -7.63
CA GLY A 84 12.67 2.78 -9.08
C GLY A 84 12.04 1.46 -9.53
N ILE A 85 11.49 0.66 -8.60
CA ILE A 85 10.78 -0.58 -8.91
C ILE A 85 9.52 -0.26 -9.72
N TRP A 86 8.80 0.79 -9.31
CA TRP A 86 7.63 1.33 -9.99
C TRP A 86 7.85 2.78 -10.41
N ASN A 87 7.13 3.19 -11.47
CA ASN A 87 7.02 4.58 -11.85
C ASN A 87 5.65 5.16 -11.42
N ALA A 88 5.50 6.48 -11.56
CA ALA A 88 4.26 7.17 -11.19
C ALA A 88 3.04 6.66 -11.97
N LYS A 89 3.20 6.19 -13.22
CA LYS A 89 2.12 5.60 -14.00
C LYS A 89 1.56 4.35 -13.32
N THR A 90 2.41 3.49 -12.78
CA THR A 90 1.99 2.30 -12.02
C THR A 90 1.23 2.70 -10.76
N VAL A 91 1.76 3.66 -10.00
CA VAL A 91 1.17 4.11 -8.73
C VAL A 91 -0.19 4.79 -8.94
N TRP A 92 -0.27 5.81 -9.80
CA TRP A 92 -1.47 6.66 -9.95
C TRP A 92 -2.51 6.11 -10.92
N ILE A 93 -2.13 5.31 -11.92
CA ILE A 93 -3.07 4.84 -12.95
C ILE A 93 -3.49 3.39 -12.73
N ARG A 94 -2.54 2.49 -12.48
CA ARG A 94 -2.82 1.04 -12.56
C ARG A 94 -3.18 0.38 -11.23
N LYS A 95 -2.62 0.86 -10.13
CA LYS A 95 -2.70 0.14 -8.84
C LYS A 95 -3.87 0.58 -7.95
N GLY A 96 -4.36 1.81 -8.08
CA GLY A 96 -5.44 2.33 -7.23
C GLY A 96 -6.70 1.45 -7.21
N THR A 97 -7.15 0.95 -8.37
CA THR A 97 -8.41 0.17 -8.44
C THR A 97 -8.27 -1.25 -7.91
N VAL A 98 -7.19 -1.95 -8.29
CA VAL A 98 -6.97 -3.37 -7.91
C VAL A 98 -6.69 -3.50 -6.41
N ILE A 99 -5.87 -2.59 -5.88
CA ILE A 99 -5.51 -2.61 -4.46
C ILE A 99 -6.70 -2.29 -3.58
N ASN A 100 -7.60 -1.37 -3.98
CA ASN A 100 -8.81 -1.11 -3.22
C ASN A 100 -9.68 -2.37 -3.06
N LYS A 101 -9.90 -3.14 -4.15
CA LYS A 101 -10.68 -4.39 -4.07
C LYS A 101 -10.04 -5.41 -3.11
N MET A 102 -8.70 -5.52 -3.14
CA MET A 102 -7.96 -6.38 -2.20
C MET A 102 -8.13 -5.91 -0.75
N LEU A 103 -8.10 -4.60 -0.49
CA LEU A 103 -8.25 -4.07 0.86
C LEU A 103 -9.67 -4.22 1.39
N ASP A 104 -10.69 -4.02 0.55
CA ASP A 104 -12.08 -4.27 0.92
C ASP A 104 -12.29 -5.74 1.33
N PHE A 105 -11.64 -6.67 0.61
CA PHE A 105 -11.59 -8.08 0.98
C PHE A 105 -10.92 -8.32 2.33
N LEU A 106 -9.77 -7.68 2.58
CA LEU A 106 -9.05 -7.81 3.84
C LEU A 106 -9.85 -7.24 5.02
N ASP A 107 -10.47 -6.08 4.86
CA ASP A 107 -11.33 -5.47 5.88
C ASP A 107 -12.55 -6.37 6.18
N LEU A 108 -13.08 -7.09 5.18
CA LEU A 108 -14.21 -8.01 5.36
C LEU A 108 -13.83 -9.34 6.03
N LYS A 109 -12.75 -9.98 5.57
CA LYS A 109 -12.37 -11.35 5.98
C LYS A 109 -11.38 -11.38 7.13
N TYR A 110 -10.60 -10.33 7.30
CA TYR A 110 -9.49 -10.23 8.24
C TYR A 110 -9.51 -8.88 9.01
N PRO A 111 -10.62 -8.49 9.66
CA PRO A 111 -10.80 -7.15 10.23
C PRO A 111 -9.83 -6.81 11.37
N SER A 112 -9.31 -7.81 12.08
CA SER A 112 -8.48 -7.64 13.28
C SER A 112 -6.97 -7.63 13.02
N ILE A 113 -6.53 -7.78 11.77
CA ILE A 113 -5.09 -7.83 11.48
C ILE A 113 -4.45 -6.46 11.66
N THR A 114 -3.22 -6.44 12.18
CA THR A 114 -2.41 -5.22 12.29
C THR A 114 -1.32 -5.14 11.23
N SER A 115 -1.10 -6.20 10.47
CA SER A 115 -0.17 -6.24 9.35
C SER A 115 -0.69 -7.19 8.26
N ILE A 116 -0.42 -6.86 7.00
CA ILE A 116 -0.72 -7.75 5.88
C ILE A 116 0.04 -9.08 5.98
N THR A 117 1.14 -9.12 6.74
CA THR A 117 1.95 -10.33 6.97
C THR A 117 1.25 -11.36 7.86
N GLU A 118 0.24 -10.95 8.62
CA GLU A 118 -0.60 -11.84 9.45
C GLU A 118 -1.59 -12.64 8.60
N VAL A 119 -1.85 -12.22 7.36
CA VAL A 119 -2.82 -12.88 6.47
C VAL A 119 -2.29 -14.26 6.05
N PRO A 120 -3.03 -15.35 6.32
CA PRO A 120 -2.68 -16.68 5.84
C PRO A 120 -2.88 -16.76 4.31
N ILE A 121 -1.81 -16.54 3.54
CA ILE A 121 -1.91 -16.34 2.08
C ILE A 121 -2.63 -17.47 1.35
N GLU A 122 -2.36 -18.74 1.67
CA GLU A 122 -3.01 -19.86 0.97
C GLU A 122 -4.54 -19.84 1.14
N LYS A 123 -5.01 -19.57 2.36
CA LYS A 123 -6.44 -19.44 2.66
C LYS A 123 -7.02 -18.19 2.00
N ALA A 124 -6.35 -17.05 2.16
CA ALA A 124 -6.80 -15.77 1.60
C ALA A 124 -6.91 -15.81 0.07
N MET A 125 -5.99 -16.48 -0.62
CA MET A 125 -6.03 -16.63 -2.08
C MET A 125 -7.24 -17.43 -2.56
N THR A 126 -7.62 -18.48 -1.83
CA THR A 126 -8.83 -19.26 -2.14
C THR A 126 -10.09 -18.43 -1.92
N GLU A 127 -10.17 -17.70 -0.80
CA GLU A 127 -11.31 -16.85 -0.48
C GLU A 127 -11.42 -15.62 -1.41
N TYR A 128 -10.30 -15.05 -1.83
CA TYR A 128 -10.30 -13.88 -2.71
C TYR A 128 -10.77 -14.21 -4.13
N ARG A 129 -10.55 -15.44 -4.61
CA ARG A 129 -11.04 -15.89 -5.93
C ARG A 129 -12.56 -15.95 -6.01
N THR A 130 -13.24 -16.13 -4.88
CA THR A 130 -14.70 -16.21 -4.79
C THR A 130 -15.34 -14.90 -4.31
N TYR A 131 -14.56 -13.82 -4.21
CA TYR A 131 -14.97 -12.47 -3.79
C TYR A 131 -15.02 -11.48 -4.98
#